data_AF-A0A927NF55-F1
#
_entry.id   AF-A0A927NF55-F1
#
_cell.length_a   1.000
_cell.length_b   1.000
_cell.length_c   1.000
_cell.angle_alpha   90.00
_cell.angle_beta   90.00
_cell.angle_gamma   90.00
#
_symmetry.space_group_name_H-M   'P 1'
#
loop_
_entity.id
_entity.type
_entity.pdbx_description
1 polymer ?
#
loop_
_entity_poly.entity_id
_entity_poly.type
_entity_poly.pdbx_seq_one_letter_code
_entity_poly.pdbx_strand_id
1 'polypeptide(L)'
;MSHLDELNKKYPVRRTAEEKAAFRGYITEHVEAKGGEIKTETTKNKKNENVVIGDPLTADVVFTAHYDTPGRSLFPNIMIPRNQVLFYAYQFVPVIVLLALTFLLTLIGGVIGALIMGYVEERLIFVLFLLFYYVIFYFMFFAFKNPKNYNDNTSGVATLLEIFDKLTPDQLQKTTFIFFDNEEKGKKGSKEYFADHKEQMKNKLLINFDCVGNGEHILFIAKKEAENMPAYKAMQELFLSETDEKYKIAFYPMKGSEANSDYKNFPCGVGCMACKKTKGGLLYADKIHTPKDIEVQNENIVFLSNKIAKYLS
;
A
#
# COMPACT_ATOMS: atom_id res chain seq x y z
N MET A 1 -22.98 1.27 8.73
CA MET A 1 -22.02 1.93 7.82
C MET A 1 -20.82 1.00 7.74
N SER A 2 -20.22 0.78 6.56
CA SER A 2 -19.02 -0.07 6.48
C SER A 2 -17.81 0.66 7.07
N HIS A 3 -16.80 -0.09 7.52
CA HIS A 3 -15.51 0.50 7.94
C HIS A 3 -14.89 1.37 6.85
N LEU A 4 -15.00 0.94 5.60
CA LEU A 4 -14.52 1.68 4.44
C LEU A 4 -15.19 3.06 4.31
N ASP A 5 -16.52 3.11 4.41
CA ASP A 5 -17.28 4.36 4.31
C ASP A 5 -16.97 5.31 5.47
N GLU A 6 -16.86 4.77 6.68
CA GLU A 6 -16.55 5.55 7.88
C GLU A 6 -15.16 6.16 7.81
N LEU A 7 -14.14 5.36 7.46
CA LEU A 7 -12.77 5.82 7.32
C LEU A 7 -12.62 6.87 6.22
N ASN A 8 -13.27 6.67 5.07
CA ASN A 8 -13.22 7.65 3.98
C ASN A 8 -13.95 8.96 4.34
N LYS A 9 -14.96 8.91 5.22
CA LYS A 9 -15.68 10.10 5.68
C LYS A 9 -14.93 10.86 6.77
N LYS A 10 -14.40 10.16 7.77
CA LYS A 10 -13.80 10.77 8.98
C LYS A 10 -12.29 10.95 8.88
N TYR A 11 -11.59 10.03 8.22
CA TYR A 11 -10.13 9.99 8.14
C TYR A 11 -9.62 9.82 6.69
N PRO A 12 -10.08 10.61 5.69
CA PRO A 12 -9.71 10.43 4.28
C PRO A 12 -8.22 10.64 3.98
N VAL A 13 -7.52 11.37 4.85
CA VAL A 13 -6.10 11.71 4.75
C VAL A 13 -5.42 11.42 6.07
N ARG A 14 -4.31 10.69 6.02
CA ARG A 14 -3.51 10.28 7.19
C ARG A 14 -2.03 10.52 6.88
N ARG A 15 -1.63 11.78 6.66
CA ARG A 15 -0.28 12.16 6.18
C ARG A 15 0.54 12.93 7.21
N THR A 16 -0.08 13.88 7.89
CA THR A 16 0.55 14.68 8.96
C THR A 16 0.54 13.92 10.28
N ALA A 17 1.35 14.36 11.25
CA ALA A 17 1.38 13.74 12.58
C ALA A 17 0.01 13.81 13.29
N GLU A 18 -0.70 14.94 13.16
CA GLU A 18 -2.02 15.17 13.75
C GLU A 18 -3.09 14.26 13.12
N GLU A 19 -3.15 14.19 11.79
CA GLU A 19 -4.10 13.31 11.07
C GLU A 19 -3.85 11.83 11.44
N LYS A 20 -2.58 11.42 11.54
CA LYS A 20 -2.19 10.08 11.93
C LYS A 20 -2.54 9.77 13.38
N ALA A 21 -2.31 10.72 14.29
CA ALA A 21 -2.68 10.59 15.70
C ALA A 21 -4.20 10.45 15.87
N ALA A 22 -4.99 11.24 15.15
CA ALA A 22 -6.46 11.14 15.16
C ALA A 22 -6.94 9.76 14.69
N PHE A 23 -6.37 9.24 13.60
CA PHE A 23 -6.69 7.89 13.13
C PHE A 23 -6.31 6.81 14.17
N ARG A 24 -5.13 6.90 14.79
CA ARG A 24 -4.73 5.94 15.82
C ARG A 24 -5.68 5.97 17.02
N GLY A 25 -6.10 7.16 17.45
CA GLY A 25 -7.10 7.31 18.52
C GLY A 25 -8.41 6.59 18.18
N TYR A 26 -8.89 6.72 16.95
CA TYR A 26 -10.07 5.97 16.48
C TYR A 26 -9.89 4.45 16.54
N ILE A 27 -8.76 3.92 16.06
CA ILE A 27 -8.50 2.48 16.11
C ILE A 27 -8.41 2.00 17.57
N THR A 28 -7.77 2.78 18.44
CA THR A 28 -7.71 2.50 19.89
C THR A 28 -9.11 2.41 20.48
N GLU A 29 -9.96 3.43 20.29
CA GLU A 29 -11.34 3.42 20.78
C GLU A 29 -12.15 2.22 20.24
N HIS A 30 -12.03 1.91 18.95
CA HIS A 30 -12.74 0.79 18.32
C HIS A 30 -12.34 -0.57 18.91
N VAL A 31 -11.04 -0.78 19.13
CA VAL A 31 -10.49 -2.05 19.64
C VAL A 31 -10.78 -2.23 21.12
N GLU A 32 -10.59 -1.17 21.92
CA GLU A 32 -10.87 -1.19 23.35
C GLU A 32 -12.36 -1.41 23.64
N ALA A 33 -13.26 -0.84 22.83
CA ALA A 33 -14.70 -1.08 22.93
C ALA A 33 -15.09 -2.56 22.75
N LYS A 34 -14.23 -3.36 22.10
CA LYS A 34 -14.39 -4.81 21.93
C LYS A 34 -13.54 -5.64 22.90
N GLY A 35 -12.86 -5.00 23.85
CA GLY A 35 -12.00 -5.66 24.84
C GLY A 35 -10.68 -6.17 24.27
N GLY A 36 -10.26 -5.69 23.09
CA GLY A 36 -8.97 -6.04 22.51
C GLY A 36 -7.82 -5.26 23.15
N GLU A 37 -6.64 -5.89 23.22
CA GLU A 37 -5.42 -5.23 23.67
C GLU A 37 -4.72 -4.54 22.48
N ILE A 38 -4.49 -3.23 22.61
CA ILE A 38 -3.90 -2.39 21.58
C ILE A 38 -2.74 -1.57 22.12
N LYS A 39 -1.71 -1.38 21.30
CA LYS A 39 -0.56 -0.54 21.62
C LYS A 39 -0.12 0.24 20.38
N THR A 40 0.15 1.53 20.58
CA THR A 40 0.93 2.31 19.61
C THR A 40 2.41 2.11 19.92
N GLU A 41 3.14 1.50 18.99
CA GLU A 41 4.57 1.23 19.11
C GLU A 41 5.38 2.23 18.30
N THR A 42 6.09 3.09 19.01
CA THR A 42 7.12 3.95 18.41
C THR A 42 8.37 3.14 18.14
N THR A 43 8.85 3.13 16.90
CA THR A 43 10.10 2.43 16.52
C THR A 43 11.31 3.02 17.24
N LYS A 44 12.40 2.26 17.41
CA LYS A 44 13.58 2.71 18.18
C LYS A 44 14.19 4.02 17.70
N ASN A 45 14.06 4.35 16.42
CA ASN A 45 14.56 5.62 15.87
C ASN A 45 13.64 6.82 16.12
N LYS A 46 12.49 6.61 16.78
CA LYS A 46 11.48 7.60 17.16
C LYS A 46 10.84 8.37 16.00
N LYS A 47 10.75 7.75 14.81
CA LYS A 47 10.21 8.39 13.60
C LYS A 47 8.89 7.82 13.12
N ASN A 48 8.54 6.60 13.51
CA ASN A 48 7.36 5.90 13.03
C ASN A 48 6.59 5.31 14.19
N GLU A 49 5.27 5.32 14.08
CA GLU A 49 4.35 4.85 15.12
C GLU A 49 3.39 3.83 14.53
N ASN A 50 3.71 2.55 14.70
CA ASN A 50 2.84 1.46 14.24
C ASN A 50 1.76 1.19 15.30
N VAL A 51 0.58 0.73 14.89
CA VAL A 51 -0.44 0.25 15.84
C VAL A 51 -0.44 -1.27 15.81
N VAL A 52 -0.29 -1.88 16.98
CA VAL A 52 -0.25 -3.34 17.16
C VAL A 52 -1.43 -3.74 18.05
N ILE A 53 -2.21 -4.72 17.61
CA ILE A 53 -3.33 -5.31 18.36
C ILE A 53 -3.01 -6.79 18.57
N GLY A 54 -3.02 -7.23 19.83
CA GLY A 54 -2.55 -8.55 20.25
C GLY A 54 -1.01 -8.66 20.36
N ASP A 55 -0.50 -9.88 20.51
CA ASP A 55 0.93 -10.15 20.69
C ASP A 55 1.51 -11.03 19.56
N PRO A 56 2.46 -10.52 18.74
CA PRO A 56 3.12 -11.30 17.69
C PRO A 56 3.81 -12.58 18.18
N LEU A 57 4.21 -12.65 19.45
CA LEU A 57 4.85 -13.84 20.03
C LEU A 57 3.88 -15.01 20.10
N THR A 58 2.66 -14.78 20.59
CA THR A 58 1.64 -15.81 20.80
C THR A 58 0.76 -16.06 19.58
N ALA A 59 0.68 -15.11 18.66
CA ALA A 59 -0.15 -15.24 17.47
C ALA A 59 0.35 -16.32 16.49
N ASP A 60 -0.56 -17.04 15.85
CA ASP A 60 -0.24 -17.99 14.77
C ASP A 60 0.03 -17.25 13.45
N VAL A 61 -0.64 -16.12 13.24
CA VAL A 61 -0.56 -15.31 12.02
C VAL A 61 -0.68 -13.81 12.34
N VAL A 62 -0.01 -12.99 11.52
CA VAL A 62 -0.03 -11.53 11.62
C VAL A 62 -0.68 -10.95 10.37
N PHE A 63 -1.72 -10.13 10.52
CA PHE A 63 -2.35 -9.40 9.43
C PHE A 63 -1.95 -7.94 9.45
N THR A 64 -1.61 -7.39 8.29
CA THR A 64 -1.08 -6.03 8.21
C THR A 64 -1.70 -5.22 7.08
N ALA A 65 -1.68 -3.90 7.26
CA ALA A 65 -1.99 -2.89 6.26
C ALA A 65 -1.26 -1.61 6.67
N HIS A 66 -0.89 -0.74 5.74
CA HIS A 66 -0.43 0.59 6.14
C HIS A 66 -1.59 1.54 6.28
N TYR A 67 -1.52 2.39 7.31
CA TYR A 67 -2.57 3.36 7.55
C TYR A 67 -2.23 4.75 7.01
N ASP A 68 -0.98 5.06 6.70
CA ASP A 68 -0.70 6.35 6.08
C ASP A 68 -1.20 6.39 4.63
N THR A 69 -1.49 7.60 4.15
CA THR A 69 -2.05 7.80 2.80
C THR A 69 -1.08 8.55 1.89
N PRO A 70 -1.06 8.25 0.58
CA PRO A 70 -0.11 8.81 -0.38
C PRO A 70 -0.32 10.32 -0.62
N GLY A 71 0.74 10.94 -1.13
CA GLY A 71 0.61 12.21 -1.85
C GLY A 71 -0.07 12.01 -3.21
N ARG A 72 -0.63 13.07 -3.79
CA ARG A 72 -1.20 12.98 -5.13
C ARG A 72 -0.07 12.93 -6.14
N SER A 73 -0.04 11.86 -6.94
CA SER A 73 0.82 11.77 -8.12
C SER A 73 0.22 12.57 -9.28
N LEU A 74 1.10 13.21 -10.07
CA LEU A 74 0.71 13.84 -11.33
C LEU A 74 0.47 12.82 -12.45
N PHE A 75 1.09 11.64 -12.34
CA PHE A 75 0.91 10.54 -13.28
C PHE A 75 0.11 9.43 -12.61
N PRO A 76 -0.83 8.78 -13.32
CA PRO A 76 -1.51 7.61 -12.76
C PRO A 76 -0.48 6.60 -12.28
N ASN A 77 -0.56 6.15 -11.02
CA ASN A 77 0.26 5.01 -10.61
C ASN A 77 -0.48 3.74 -11.07
N ILE A 78 0.24 2.89 -11.80
CA ILE A 78 -0.29 1.61 -12.29
C ILE A 78 0.63 0.51 -11.78
N MET A 79 0.07 -0.39 -10.98
CA MET A 79 0.73 -1.61 -10.57
C MET A 79 0.40 -2.72 -11.55
N ILE A 80 1.41 -3.46 -12.00
CA ILE A 80 1.27 -4.55 -12.96
C ILE A 80 1.95 -5.78 -12.38
N PRO A 81 1.31 -6.46 -11.41
CA PRO A 81 2.00 -7.35 -10.49
C PRO A 81 2.57 -8.61 -11.12
N ARG A 82 2.18 -8.97 -12.35
CA ARG A 82 2.63 -10.18 -13.04
C ARG A 82 3.36 -9.90 -14.36
N ASN A 83 3.78 -8.66 -14.58
CA ASN A 83 4.62 -8.29 -15.72
C ASN A 83 5.65 -7.22 -15.31
N GLN A 84 6.78 -7.68 -14.78
CA GLN A 84 7.82 -6.80 -14.24
C GLN A 84 8.40 -5.87 -15.31
N VAL A 85 8.60 -6.37 -16.53
CA VAL A 85 9.16 -5.57 -17.64
C VAL A 85 8.24 -4.39 -17.94
N LEU A 86 6.94 -4.66 -18.10
CA LEU A 86 5.97 -3.59 -18.38
C LEU A 86 5.80 -2.65 -17.19
N PHE A 87 5.80 -3.18 -15.95
CA PHE A 87 5.77 -2.35 -14.75
C PHE A 87 6.95 -1.37 -14.72
N TYR A 88 8.19 -1.85 -14.83
CA TYR A 88 9.36 -0.98 -14.80
C TYR A 88 9.42 -0.03 -16.00
N ALA A 89 9.02 -0.48 -17.20
CA ALA A 89 8.90 0.38 -18.38
C ALA A 89 7.90 1.53 -18.13
N TYR A 90 6.77 1.26 -17.47
CA TYR A 90 5.80 2.28 -17.10
C TYR A 90 6.38 3.30 -16.11
N GLN A 91 7.18 2.86 -15.14
CA GLN A 91 7.80 3.76 -14.16
C GLN A 91 8.80 4.76 -14.80
N PHE A 92 9.32 4.49 -16.00
CA PHE A 92 10.15 5.45 -16.75
C PHE A 92 9.33 6.53 -17.45
N VAL A 93 8.02 6.36 -17.65
CA VAL A 93 7.18 7.34 -18.35
C VAL A 93 7.21 8.72 -17.66
N PRO A 94 6.99 8.84 -16.32
CA PRO A 94 7.11 10.12 -15.63
C PRO A 94 8.49 10.77 -15.78
N VAL A 95 9.56 9.96 -15.80
CA VAL A 95 10.94 10.45 -15.96
C VAL A 95 11.15 11.03 -17.35
N ILE A 96 10.69 10.33 -18.39
CA ILE A 96 10.77 10.80 -19.78
C ILE A 96 9.97 12.09 -19.95
N VAL A 97 8.77 12.16 -19.37
CA VAL A 97 7.94 13.38 -19.43
C VAL A 97 8.58 14.54 -18.69
N LEU A 98 9.16 14.32 -17.51
CA LEU A 98 9.92 15.33 -16.77
C LEU A 98 11.05 15.91 -17.61
N LEU A 99 11.87 15.03 -18.22
CA LEU A 99 12.99 15.46 -19.07
C LEU A 99 12.51 16.21 -20.31
N ALA A 100 11.46 15.72 -20.98
CA ALA A 100 10.90 16.37 -22.16
C ALA A 100 10.33 17.76 -21.85
N LEU A 101 9.58 17.91 -20.75
CA LEU A 101 9.03 19.20 -20.33
C LEU A 101 10.13 20.19 -19.92
N THR A 102 11.13 19.71 -19.18
CA THR A 102 12.29 20.52 -18.78
C THR A 102 13.05 21.01 -20.02
N PHE A 103 13.31 20.11 -20.97
CA PHE A 103 13.98 20.46 -22.23
C PHE A 103 13.17 21.47 -23.03
N LEU A 104 11.86 21.27 -23.17
CA LEU A 104 10.98 22.18 -23.90
C LEU A 104 10.96 23.59 -23.29
N LEU A 105 10.81 23.70 -21.96
CA LEU A 105 10.81 25.01 -21.28
C LEU A 105 12.17 25.71 -21.39
N THR A 106 13.25 24.94 -21.30
CA THR A 106 14.61 25.47 -21.49
C THR A 106 14.80 25.99 -22.91
N LEU A 107 14.32 25.25 -23.93
CA LEU A 107 14.38 25.66 -25.33
C LEU A 107 13.58 26.95 -25.56
N ILE A 108 12.35 27.03 -25.06
CA ILE A 108 11.50 28.22 -25.15
C ILE A 108 12.19 29.42 -24.48
N GLY A 109 12.70 29.24 -23.25
CA GLY A 109 13.41 30.28 -22.53
C GLY A 109 14.66 30.76 -23.27
N GLY A 110 15.43 29.84 -23.85
CA GLY A 110 16.60 30.15 -24.66
C GLY A 110 16.26 30.94 -25.93
N VAL A 111 15.22 30.54 -26.66
CA VAL A 111 14.76 31.25 -27.88
C VAL A 111 14.26 32.66 -27.53
N ILE A 112 13.44 32.80 -26.49
CA ILE A 112 12.94 34.12 -26.04
C ILE A 112 14.12 35.00 -25.62
N GLY A 113 15.05 34.46 -24.83
CA GLY A 113 16.25 35.18 -24.41
C GLY A 113 17.08 35.66 -25.60
N ALA A 114 17.26 34.82 -26.62
CA ALA A 114 18.03 35.16 -27.81
C ALA A 114 17.33 36.24 -28.66
N LEU A 115 16.00 36.19 -28.77
CA LEU A 115 15.22 37.22 -29.47
C LEU A 115 15.30 38.59 -28.76
N ILE A 116 15.35 38.61 -27.43
CA ILE A 116 15.40 39.85 -26.64
C ILE A 116 16.82 40.43 -26.58
N MET A 117 17.82 39.58 -26.33
CA MET A 117 19.18 40.01 -26.00
C MET A 117 20.17 39.84 -27.17
N GLY A 118 19.76 39.23 -28.28
CA GLY A 118 20.62 38.89 -29.42
C GLY A 118 21.59 37.73 -29.17
N TYR A 119 21.80 37.35 -27.91
CA TYR A 119 22.64 36.23 -27.48
C TYR A 119 22.20 35.72 -26.10
N VAL A 120 22.36 34.42 -25.86
CA VAL A 120 22.17 33.80 -24.54
C VAL A 120 23.36 32.92 -24.24
N GLU A 121 23.99 33.14 -23.09
CA GLU A 121 25.10 32.30 -22.63
C GLU A 121 24.64 30.86 -22.36
N GLU A 122 25.43 29.88 -22.81
CA GLU A 122 25.18 28.45 -22.57
C GLU A 122 25.03 28.13 -21.07
N ARG A 123 25.80 28.83 -20.22
CA ARG A 123 25.72 28.68 -18.76
C ARG A 123 24.34 29.07 -18.22
N LEU A 124 23.73 30.13 -18.76
CA LEU A 124 22.39 30.56 -18.37
C LEU A 124 21.35 29.52 -18.79
N ILE A 125 21.48 28.94 -19.98
CA ILE A 125 20.59 27.87 -20.47
C ILE A 125 20.68 26.65 -19.53
N PHE A 126 21.88 26.26 -19.13
CA PHE A 126 22.07 25.14 -18.20
C PHE A 126 21.46 25.43 -16.81
N VAL A 127 21.64 26.65 -16.28
CA VAL A 127 21.03 27.05 -15.01
C VAL A 127 19.50 27.02 -15.10
N LEU A 128 18.91 27.52 -16.20
CA LEU A 128 17.47 27.47 -16.43
C LEU A 128 16.96 26.03 -16.53
N PHE A 129 17.71 25.15 -17.20
CA PHE A 129 17.40 23.73 -17.25
C PHE A 129 17.33 23.12 -15.85
N LEU A 130 18.35 23.32 -15.03
CA LEU A 130 18.37 22.81 -13.66
C LEU A 130 17.23 23.41 -12.83
N LEU A 131 16.97 24.72 -12.97
CA LEU A 131 15.87 25.39 -12.28
C LEU A 131 14.52 24.75 -12.64
N PHE A 132 14.20 24.64 -13.94
CA PHE A 132 12.95 24.01 -14.38
C PHE A 132 12.87 22.55 -13.96
N TYR A 133 13.99 21.81 -14.04
CA TYR A 133 14.04 20.41 -13.61
C TYR A 133 13.62 20.28 -12.14
N TYR A 134 14.25 21.03 -11.24
CA TYR A 134 13.95 20.96 -9.81
C TYR A 134 12.55 21.49 -9.47
N VAL A 135 12.06 22.52 -10.17
CA VAL A 135 10.70 23.04 -9.99
C VAL A 135 9.66 21.99 -10.40
N ILE A 136 9.77 21.41 -11.59
CA ILE A 136 8.82 20.38 -12.06
C ILE A 136 8.91 19.14 -11.18
N PHE A 137 10.13 18.72 -10.81
CA PHE A 137 10.33 17.62 -9.86
C PHE A 137 9.61 17.88 -8.53
N TYR A 138 9.73 19.08 -7.96
CA TYR A 138 9.02 19.45 -6.75
C TYR A 138 7.49 19.33 -6.92
N PHE A 139 6.94 19.84 -8.02
CA PHE A 139 5.51 19.76 -8.31
C PHE A 139 5.02 18.32 -8.56
N MET A 140 5.85 17.47 -9.16
CA MET A 140 5.54 16.06 -9.41
C MET A 140 5.43 15.23 -8.13
N PHE A 141 6.29 15.47 -7.14
CA PHE A 141 6.41 14.59 -5.98
C PHE A 141 5.85 15.18 -4.68
N PHE A 142 5.83 16.50 -4.50
CA PHE A 142 5.57 17.10 -3.20
C PHE A 142 4.39 18.07 -3.14
N ALA A 143 3.95 18.64 -4.27
CA ALA A 143 3.03 19.78 -4.25
C ALA A 143 1.59 19.44 -3.87
N PHE A 144 1.08 18.24 -4.15
CA PHE A 144 -0.35 17.96 -4.05
C PHE A 144 -0.69 16.90 -2.98
N LYS A 145 -1.66 17.21 -2.12
CA LYS A 145 -2.32 16.22 -1.25
C LYS A 145 -3.28 15.39 -2.09
N ASN A 146 -3.43 14.10 -1.78
CA ASN A 146 -4.51 13.28 -2.30
C ASN A 146 -5.57 13.11 -1.21
N PRO A 147 -6.78 13.69 -1.33
CA PRO A 147 -7.85 13.47 -0.37
C PRO A 147 -8.62 12.16 -0.61
N LYS A 148 -8.28 11.43 -1.68
CA LYS A 148 -9.03 10.27 -2.16
C LYS A 148 -8.10 9.08 -2.21
N ASN A 149 -8.14 8.27 -1.16
CA ASN A 149 -7.22 7.18 -0.86
C ASN A 149 -8.01 5.91 -0.49
N TYR A 150 -9.10 5.65 -1.23
CA TYR A 150 -10.10 4.67 -0.82
C TYR A 150 -9.54 3.27 -0.99
N ASN A 151 -8.83 3.00 -2.09
CA ASN A 151 -8.16 1.73 -2.30
C ASN A 151 -6.82 1.70 -1.58
N ASP A 152 -6.02 2.77 -1.71
CA ASP A 152 -4.64 2.85 -1.22
C ASP A 152 -4.49 3.81 0.00
N ASN A 153 -4.48 3.31 1.23
CA ASN A 153 -4.76 1.94 1.62
C ASN A 153 -5.89 1.83 2.64
N THR A 154 -6.92 2.67 2.47
CA THR A 154 -8.13 2.58 3.32
C THR A 154 -8.82 1.22 3.15
N SER A 155 -8.74 0.59 1.97
CA SER A 155 -9.29 -0.75 1.74
C SER A 155 -8.62 -1.85 2.58
N GLY A 156 -7.29 -1.83 2.70
CA GLY A 156 -6.54 -2.75 3.54
C GLY A 156 -6.81 -2.53 5.02
N VAL A 157 -6.83 -1.27 5.48
CA VAL A 157 -7.19 -0.90 6.85
C VAL A 157 -8.60 -1.40 7.20
N ALA A 158 -9.57 -1.14 6.33
CA ALA A 158 -10.95 -1.59 6.52
C ALA A 158 -11.06 -3.12 6.53
N THR A 159 -10.23 -3.83 5.75
CA THR A 159 -10.16 -5.30 5.77
C THR A 159 -9.65 -5.81 7.11
N LEU A 160 -8.62 -5.20 7.71
CA LEU A 160 -8.17 -5.59 9.04
C LEU A 160 -9.25 -5.37 10.11
N LEU A 161 -9.94 -4.23 10.08
CA LEU A 161 -11.03 -3.94 11.03
C LEU A 161 -12.20 -4.92 10.86
N GLU A 162 -12.58 -5.23 9.63
CA GLU A 162 -13.65 -6.18 9.33
C GLU A 162 -13.26 -7.62 9.73
N ILE A 163 -11.99 -8.02 9.60
CA ILE A 163 -11.50 -9.29 10.15
C ILE A 163 -11.60 -9.27 11.67
N PHE A 164 -11.01 -8.26 12.33
CA PHE A 164 -11.03 -8.12 13.79
C PHE A 164 -12.45 -8.22 14.35
N ASP A 165 -13.41 -7.58 13.68
CA ASP A 165 -14.81 -7.55 14.07
C ASP A 165 -15.53 -8.91 13.99
N LYS A 166 -15.04 -9.83 13.16
CA LYS A 166 -15.62 -11.16 12.95
C LYS A 166 -15.00 -12.23 13.84
N LEU A 167 -13.79 -12.00 14.36
CA LEU A 167 -13.08 -13.02 15.14
C LEU A 167 -13.69 -13.18 16.53
N THR A 168 -13.72 -14.42 16.99
CA THR A 168 -14.05 -14.74 18.40
C THR A 168 -12.88 -14.34 19.31
N PRO A 169 -13.10 -14.20 20.64
CA PRO A 169 -12.02 -13.93 21.58
C PRO A 169 -10.85 -14.92 21.48
N ASP A 170 -11.13 -16.21 21.28
CA ASP A 170 -10.09 -17.25 21.15
C ASP A 170 -9.27 -17.09 19.86
N GLN A 171 -9.91 -16.68 18.77
CA GLN A 171 -9.24 -16.38 17.50
C GLN A 171 -8.39 -15.11 17.59
N LEU A 172 -8.88 -14.09 18.31
CA LEU A 172 -8.14 -12.86 18.55
C LEU A 172 -6.85 -13.10 19.35
N GLN A 173 -6.85 -14.00 20.33
CA GLN A 173 -5.64 -14.35 21.09
C GLN A 173 -4.54 -14.99 20.23
N LYS A 174 -4.93 -15.64 19.12
CA LYS A 174 -4.04 -16.30 18.17
C LYS A 174 -3.72 -15.44 16.94
N THR A 175 -4.16 -14.18 16.93
CA THR A 175 -4.00 -13.29 15.78
C THR A 175 -3.38 -11.98 16.23
N THR A 176 -2.48 -11.43 15.43
CA THR A 176 -2.01 -10.05 15.61
C THR A 176 -2.40 -9.23 14.40
N PHE A 177 -2.82 -7.99 14.65
CA PHE A 177 -3.04 -7.00 13.61
C PHE A 177 -2.00 -5.89 13.76
N ILE A 178 -1.38 -5.50 12.65
CA ILE A 178 -0.43 -4.39 12.65
C ILE A 178 -0.80 -3.38 11.56
N PHE A 179 -1.07 -2.15 11.98
CA PHE A 179 -1.20 -1.02 11.06
C PHE A 179 0.15 -0.30 10.97
N PHE A 180 0.82 -0.43 9.83
CA PHE A 180 2.14 0.18 9.61
C PHE A 180 2.04 1.67 9.28
N ASP A 181 3.01 2.44 9.76
CA ASP A 181 3.16 3.86 9.47
C ASP A 181 4.21 4.12 8.36
N ASN A 182 4.01 5.20 7.62
CA ASN A 182 4.98 5.72 6.65
C ASN A 182 5.42 4.69 5.59
N GLU A 183 4.46 3.90 5.07
CA GLU A 183 4.66 3.06 3.88
C GLU A 183 5.06 3.92 2.69
N GLU A 184 4.33 5.02 2.50
CA GLU A 184 4.47 5.95 1.37
C GLU A 184 5.82 6.67 1.36
N LYS A 185 6.56 6.59 2.46
CA LYS A 185 7.92 7.12 2.60
C LYS A 185 8.99 6.04 2.46
N GLY A 186 8.65 4.92 1.81
CA GLY A 186 9.54 3.79 1.56
C GLY A 186 9.47 2.70 2.63
N LYS A 187 8.27 2.33 3.07
CA LYS A 187 8.00 1.20 3.99
C LYS A 187 8.72 1.34 5.31
N LYS A 188 8.79 2.57 5.84
CA LYS A 188 9.63 2.88 6.99
C LYS A 188 9.11 2.20 8.26
N GLY A 189 7.81 2.26 8.52
CA GLY A 189 7.20 1.64 9.70
C GLY A 189 7.42 0.14 9.74
N SER A 190 7.15 -0.57 8.65
CA SER A 190 7.33 -2.03 8.59
C SER A 190 8.80 -2.46 8.59
N LYS A 191 9.68 -1.74 7.88
CA LYS A 191 11.12 -2.04 7.84
C LYS A 191 11.75 -1.91 9.22
N GLU A 192 11.40 -0.85 9.94
CA GLU A 192 11.92 -0.60 11.28
C GLU A 192 11.28 -1.52 12.31
N TYR A 193 9.97 -1.79 12.20
CA TYR A 193 9.29 -2.78 13.02
C TYR A 193 9.98 -4.14 12.92
N PHE A 194 10.26 -4.61 11.69
CA PHE A 194 10.98 -5.87 11.52
C PHE A 194 12.39 -5.84 12.13
N ALA A 195 13.11 -4.71 12.03
CA ALA A 195 14.42 -4.56 12.65
C ALA A 195 14.34 -4.64 14.18
N ASP A 196 13.26 -4.09 14.77
CA ASP A 196 13.03 -4.09 16.21
C ASP A 196 12.52 -5.42 16.75
N HIS A 197 11.75 -6.18 15.95
CA HIS A 197 11.08 -7.43 16.31
C HIS A 197 11.55 -8.63 15.49
N LYS A 198 12.83 -8.63 15.08
CA LYS A 198 13.38 -9.62 14.15
C LYS A 198 13.17 -11.05 14.64
N GLU A 199 13.40 -11.32 15.92
CA GLU A 199 13.31 -12.66 16.48
C GLU A 199 11.87 -13.18 16.53
N GLN A 200 10.92 -12.28 16.80
CA GLN A 200 9.49 -12.58 16.83
C GLN A 200 8.92 -12.81 15.43
N MET A 201 9.41 -12.04 14.44
CA MET A 201 8.80 -11.97 13.11
C MET A 201 9.51 -12.80 12.04
N LYS A 202 10.77 -13.23 12.25
CA LYS A 202 11.55 -13.92 11.21
C LYS A 202 10.92 -15.21 10.68
N ASN A 203 10.13 -15.90 11.50
CA ASN A 203 9.45 -17.16 11.18
C ASN A 203 7.92 -17.06 11.31
N LYS A 204 7.37 -15.84 11.37
CA LYS A 204 5.94 -15.60 11.58
C LYS A 204 5.26 -15.35 10.25
N LEU A 205 4.17 -16.09 9.96
CA LEU A 205 3.39 -15.84 8.76
C LEU A 205 2.76 -14.44 8.86
N LEU A 206 3.05 -13.59 7.88
CA LEU A 206 2.51 -12.24 7.78
C LEU A 206 1.76 -12.08 6.47
N ILE A 207 0.53 -11.60 6.53
CA ILE A 207 -0.34 -11.35 5.37
C ILE A 207 -0.70 -9.87 5.34
N ASN A 208 -0.24 -9.17 4.30
CA ASN A 208 -0.41 -7.74 4.14
C ASN A 208 -1.49 -7.43 3.11
N PHE A 209 -2.52 -6.67 3.47
CA PHE A 209 -3.57 -6.21 2.56
C PHE A 209 -3.25 -4.81 2.05
N ASP A 210 -3.14 -4.69 0.73
CA ASP A 210 -2.80 -3.44 0.06
C ASP A 210 -3.54 -3.35 -1.28
N CYS A 211 -4.30 -2.27 -1.48
CA CYS A 211 -5.11 -2.04 -2.68
C CYS A 211 -6.09 -3.20 -2.98
N VAL A 212 -6.83 -3.67 -1.96
CA VAL A 212 -7.71 -4.85 -2.04
C VAL A 212 -9.15 -4.54 -2.45
N GLY A 213 -9.50 -3.27 -2.58
CA GLY A 213 -10.85 -2.81 -2.88
C GLY A 213 -11.23 -2.78 -4.36
N ASN A 214 -10.30 -2.87 -5.32
CA ASN A 214 -10.63 -2.65 -6.74
C ASN A 214 -10.23 -3.82 -7.66
N GLY A 215 -11.24 -4.51 -8.20
CA GLY A 215 -11.10 -5.59 -9.18
C GLY A 215 -11.46 -6.97 -8.62
N GLU A 216 -11.77 -7.92 -9.51
CA GLU A 216 -12.22 -9.26 -9.09
C GLU A 216 -11.09 -10.29 -9.03
N HIS A 217 -9.88 -9.96 -9.51
CA HIS A 217 -8.72 -10.85 -9.40
C HIS A 217 -7.99 -10.61 -8.07
N ILE A 218 -8.18 -11.50 -7.10
CA ILE A 218 -7.53 -11.42 -5.79
C ILE A 218 -6.22 -12.19 -5.84
N LEU A 219 -5.11 -11.48 -5.70
CA LEU A 219 -3.76 -12.03 -5.81
C LEU A 219 -3.11 -12.12 -4.44
N PHE A 220 -2.55 -13.28 -4.13
CA PHE A 220 -1.62 -13.47 -3.01
C PHE A 220 -0.22 -13.69 -3.57
N ILE A 221 0.73 -12.85 -3.20
CA ILE A 221 2.13 -12.92 -3.64
C ILE A 221 2.98 -13.26 -2.43
N ALA A 222 3.50 -14.48 -2.40
CA ALA A 222 4.22 -15.03 -1.25
C ALA A 222 5.74 -15.05 -1.48
N LYS A 223 6.48 -14.78 -0.40
CA LYS A 223 7.92 -15.08 -0.34
C LYS A 223 8.14 -16.58 -0.14
N LYS A 224 9.30 -17.06 -0.59
CA LYS A 224 9.65 -18.48 -0.58
C LYS A 224 9.53 -19.11 0.81
N GLU A 225 9.92 -18.39 1.85
CA GLU A 225 9.84 -18.85 3.23
C GLU A 225 8.38 -19.02 3.68
N ALA A 226 7.48 -18.10 3.28
CA ALA A 226 6.05 -18.22 3.54
C ALA A 226 5.42 -19.40 2.80
N GLU A 227 5.81 -19.64 1.53
CA GLU A 227 5.29 -20.74 0.70
C GLU A 227 5.49 -22.13 1.35
N ASN A 228 6.52 -22.27 2.18
CA ASN A 228 6.84 -23.52 2.87
C ASN A 228 6.07 -23.71 4.19
N MET A 229 5.39 -22.68 4.70
CA MET A 229 4.70 -22.75 5.98
C MET A 229 3.39 -23.56 5.86
N PRO A 230 3.09 -24.46 6.80
CA PRO A 230 1.81 -25.17 6.85
C PRO A 230 0.62 -24.21 6.89
N ALA A 231 0.72 -23.14 7.68
CA ALA A 231 -0.33 -22.12 7.80
C ALA A 231 -0.65 -21.45 6.45
N TYR A 232 0.35 -21.14 5.63
CA TYR A 232 0.15 -20.59 4.29
C TYR A 232 -0.53 -21.58 3.36
N LYS A 233 -0.12 -22.86 3.38
CA LYS A 233 -0.72 -23.90 2.54
C LYS A 233 -2.19 -24.15 2.90
N ALA A 234 -2.52 -24.16 4.19
CA ALA A 234 -3.89 -24.27 4.66
C ALA A 234 -4.75 -23.09 4.20
N MET A 235 -4.22 -21.86 4.28
CA MET A 235 -4.91 -20.68 3.73
C MET A 235 -5.12 -20.81 2.23
N GLN A 236 -4.07 -21.20 1.49
CA GLN A 236 -4.13 -21.38 0.05
C GLN A 236 -5.19 -22.41 -0.35
N GLU A 237 -5.24 -23.56 0.32
CA GLU A 237 -6.22 -24.61 0.08
C GLU A 237 -7.66 -24.12 0.34
N LEU A 238 -7.90 -23.41 1.45
CA LEU A 238 -9.22 -22.86 1.76
C LEU A 238 -9.68 -21.83 0.72
N PHE A 239 -8.79 -20.93 0.32
CA PHE A 239 -9.12 -19.92 -0.69
C PHE A 239 -9.38 -20.52 -2.06
N LEU A 240 -8.69 -21.61 -2.44
CA LEU A 240 -8.84 -22.25 -3.75
C LEU A 240 -9.98 -23.29 -3.81
N SER A 241 -10.33 -23.94 -2.70
CA SER A 241 -11.38 -24.97 -2.65
C SER A 241 -12.78 -24.39 -2.78
N GLU A 242 -12.98 -23.16 -2.31
CA GLU A 242 -14.27 -22.50 -2.34
C GLU A 242 -14.34 -21.48 -3.47
N THR A 243 -14.94 -21.89 -4.57
CA THR A 243 -15.13 -21.04 -5.75
C THR A 243 -16.25 -20.02 -5.51
N ASP A 244 -15.91 -18.75 -5.70
CA ASP A 244 -16.88 -17.67 -5.88
C ASP A 244 -16.92 -17.32 -7.37
N GLU A 245 -18.11 -17.23 -7.98
CA GLU A 245 -18.23 -16.94 -9.41
C GLU A 245 -17.60 -15.59 -9.78
N LYS A 246 -17.73 -14.60 -8.88
CA LYS A 246 -17.20 -13.24 -9.05
C LYS A 246 -15.69 -13.24 -8.99
N TYR A 247 -15.09 -13.86 -7.97
CA TYR A 247 -13.67 -13.71 -7.69
C TYR A 247 -12.79 -14.72 -8.42
N LYS A 248 -11.63 -14.26 -8.89
CA LYS A 248 -10.57 -15.11 -9.45
C LYS A 248 -9.34 -15.02 -8.57
N ILE A 249 -9.19 -16.03 -7.71
CA ILE A 249 -8.13 -16.06 -6.70
C ILE A 249 -6.89 -16.73 -7.29
N ALA A 250 -5.73 -16.13 -7.07
CA ALA A 250 -4.47 -16.73 -7.49
C ALA A 250 -3.37 -16.50 -6.46
N PHE A 251 -2.56 -17.54 -6.25
CA PHE A 251 -1.38 -17.51 -5.42
C PHE A 251 -0.15 -17.56 -6.31
N TYR A 252 0.75 -16.61 -6.14
CA TYR A 252 1.97 -16.49 -6.94
C TYR A 252 3.21 -16.43 -6.04
N PRO A 253 4.33 -17.02 -6.48
CA PRO A 253 5.60 -16.75 -5.84
C PRO A 253 6.05 -15.32 -6.15
N MET A 254 6.98 -14.81 -5.34
CA MET A 254 7.70 -13.56 -5.64
C MET A 254 8.39 -13.57 -7.01
N LYS A 255 8.84 -14.75 -7.48
CA LYS A 255 9.47 -14.88 -8.80
C LYS A 255 8.49 -14.51 -9.91
N GLY A 256 8.87 -13.52 -10.71
CA GLY A 256 8.02 -12.97 -11.78
C GLY A 256 6.87 -12.08 -11.27
N SER A 257 6.83 -11.77 -9.97
CA SER A 257 5.86 -10.85 -9.38
C SER A 257 6.50 -9.49 -9.07
N GLU A 258 5.75 -8.41 -9.21
CA GLU A 258 6.15 -7.08 -8.74
C GLU A 258 5.00 -6.36 -8.03
N ALA A 259 4.94 -6.50 -6.71
CA ALA A 259 4.04 -5.75 -5.85
C ALA A 259 4.84 -5.21 -4.66
N ASN A 260 5.30 -3.96 -4.74
CA ASN A 260 6.17 -3.40 -3.73
C ASN A 260 5.36 -2.86 -2.54
N SER A 261 5.24 -3.66 -1.48
CA SER A 261 4.52 -3.30 -0.24
C SER A 261 5.25 -3.82 1.00
N ASP A 262 4.70 -3.57 2.19
CA ASP A 262 5.32 -3.80 3.50
C ASP A 262 5.77 -5.26 3.73
N TYR A 263 5.00 -6.24 3.25
CA TYR A 263 5.29 -7.66 3.44
C TYR A 263 6.68 -8.07 2.95
N LYS A 264 7.27 -7.34 1.99
CA LYS A 264 8.61 -7.64 1.46
C LYS A 264 9.69 -7.57 2.54
N ASN A 265 9.49 -6.77 3.60
CA ASN A 265 10.44 -6.61 4.70
C ASN A 265 10.51 -7.84 5.63
N PHE A 266 9.51 -8.73 5.58
CA PHE A 266 9.40 -9.90 6.45
C PHE A 266 9.77 -11.18 5.68
N PRO A 267 10.54 -12.13 6.22
CA PRO A 267 10.89 -13.36 5.51
C PRO A 267 9.67 -14.17 5.08
N CYS A 268 8.74 -14.40 6.02
CA CYS A 268 7.49 -15.14 5.81
C CYS A 268 6.32 -14.23 5.40
N GLY A 269 6.58 -13.19 4.60
CA GLY A 269 5.59 -12.23 4.15
C GLY A 269 4.79 -12.67 2.91
N VAL A 270 3.51 -12.36 2.89
CA VAL A 270 2.56 -12.53 1.80
C VAL A 270 1.84 -11.21 1.54
N GLY A 271 1.85 -10.72 0.31
CA GLY A 271 1.06 -9.55 -0.09
C GLY A 271 -0.28 -9.97 -0.71
N CYS A 272 -1.37 -9.33 -0.32
CA CYS A 272 -2.70 -9.49 -0.89
C CYS A 272 -3.11 -8.19 -1.59
N MET A 273 -3.53 -8.29 -2.86
CA MET A 273 -4.04 -7.14 -3.62
C MET A 273 -5.17 -7.55 -4.55
N ALA A 274 -6.05 -6.62 -4.89
CA ALA A 274 -7.06 -6.80 -5.93
C ALA A 274 -6.58 -6.21 -7.25
N CYS A 275 -6.93 -6.88 -8.35
CA CYS A 275 -6.54 -6.48 -9.69
C CYS A 275 -7.72 -6.59 -10.66
N LYS A 276 -7.66 -5.76 -11.70
CA LYS A 276 -8.43 -5.93 -12.92
C LYS A 276 -7.61 -6.72 -13.93
N LYS A 277 -8.30 -7.31 -14.91
CA LYS A 277 -7.66 -8.04 -16.01
C LYS A 277 -8.05 -7.41 -17.35
N THR A 278 -7.06 -7.12 -18.19
CA THR A 278 -7.33 -6.67 -19.56
C THR A 278 -7.78 -7.85 -20.43
N LYS A 279 -8.36 -7.56 -21.61
CA LYS A 279 -8.69 -8.61 -22.61
C LYS A 279 -7.47 -9.45 -23.01
N GLY A 280 -6.27 -8.85 -23.01
CA GLY A 280 -5.00 -9.54 -23.28
C GLY A 280 -4.42 -10.31 -22.08
N GLY A 281 -5.15 -10.40 -20.97
CA GLY A 281 -4.77 -11.18 -19.81
C GLY A 281 -3.84 -10.48 -18.82
N LEU A 282 -3.52 -9.20 -19.04
CA LEU A 282 -2.66 -8.43 -18.14
C LEU A 282 -3.42 -8.11 -16.85
N LEU A 283 -2.85 -8.48 -15.71
CA LEU A 283 -3.34 -8.10 -14.38
C LEU A 283 -2.76 -6.75 -14.00
N TYR A 284 -3.61 -5.84 -13.52
CA TYR A 284 -3.19 -4.50 -13.10
C TYR A 284 -4.11 -3.91 -12.02
N ALA A 285 -3.55 -3.04 -11.19
CA ALA A 285 -4.28 -2.08 -10.36
C ALA A 285 -3.91 -0.67 -10.84
N ASP A 286 -4.91 0.17 -11.12
CA ASP A 286 -4.73 1.51 -11.66
C ASP A 286 -5.26 2.58 -10.71
N LYS A 287 -5.08 3.85 -11.09
CA LYS A 287 -5.63 5.04 -10.40
C LYS A 287 -5.10 5.26 -8.99
N ILE A 288 -4.20 4.40 -8.51
CA ILE A 288 -3.43 4.54 -7.28
C ILE A 288 -2.72 5.90 -7.27
N HIS A 289 -2.70 6.57 -6.11
CA HIS A 289 -2.17 7.92 -5.90
C HIS A 289 -2.85 9.02 -6.74
N THR A 290 -4.05 8.80 -7.30
CA THR A 290 -4.78 9.81 -8.08
C THR A 290 -6.10 10.20 -7.44
N PRO A 291 -6.72 11.33 -7.84
CA PRO A 291 -8.08 11.69 -7.41
C PRO A 291 -9.17 10.70 -7.85
N LYS A 292 -8.83 9.67 -8.61
CA LYS A 292 -9.73 8.59 -9.02
C LYS A 292 -9.56 7.33 -8.16
N ASP A 293 -8.71 7.37 -7.13
CA ASP A 293 -8.62 6.31 -6.13
C ASP A 293 -9.83 6.34 -5.16
N ILE A 294 -11.01 6.21 -5.74
CA ILE A 294 -12.32 6.15 -5.10
C ILE A 294 -13.14 4.95 -5.57
N GLU A 295 -12.67 4.27 -6.61
CA GLU A 295 -13.31 3.08 -7.14
C GLU A 295 -12.94 1.88 -6.27
N VAL A 296 -13.84 1.56 -5.34
CA VAL A 296 -13.69 0.44 -4.40
C VAL A 296 -15.01 -0.30 -4.28
N GLN A 297 -14.91 -1.62 -4.12
CA GLN A 297 -16.01 -2.55 -3.91
C GLN A 297 -15.93 -3.04 -2.47
N ASN A 298 -16.85 -2.61 -1.62
CA ASN A 298 -16.89 -3.06 -0.22
C ASN A 298 -17.08 -4.59 -0.12
N GLU A 299 -17.68 -5.21 -1.15
CA GLU A 299 -17.82 -6.65 -1.28
C GLU A 299 -16.48 -7.38 -1.29
N ASN A 300 -15.39 -6.75 -1.76
CA ASN A 300 -14.06 -7.34 -1.71
C ASN A 300 -13.58 -7.47 -0.26
N ILE A 301 -13.81 -6.43 0.55
CA ILE A 301 -13.44 -6.38 1.97
C ILE A 301 -14.23 -7.44 2.75
N VAL A 302 -15.55 -7.51 2.51
CA VAL A 302 -16.42 -8.52 3.13
C VAL A 302 -16.02 -9.93 2.71
N PHE A 303 -15.69 -10.14 1.42
CA PHE A 303 -15.22 -11.43 0.92
C PHE A 303 -13.92 -11.87 1.60
N LEU A 304 -12.90 -11.00 1.61
CA LEU A 304 -11.60 -11.29 2.21
C LEU A 304 -11.72 -11.57 3.71
N SER A 305 -12.44 -10.71 4.44
CA SER A 305 -12.63 -10.87 5.88
C SER A 305 -13.39 -12.15 6.25
N ASN A 306 -14.42 -12.53 5.49
CA ASN A 306 -15.12 -13.80 5.70
C ASN A 306 -14.21 -15.01 5.46
N LYS A 307 -13.40 -15.00 4.39
CA LYS A 307 -12.45 -16.07 4.09
C LYS A 307 -11.37 -16.20 5.16
N ILE A 308 -10.85 -15.08 5.65
CA ILE A 308 -9.86 -15.07 6.73
C ILE A 308 -10.47 -15.56 8.05
N ALA A 309 -11.66 -15.09 8.42
CA ALA A 309 -12.33 -15.56 9.64
C ALA A 309 -12.57 -17.07 9.59
N LYS A 310 -12.96 -17.61 8.43
CA LYS A 310 -13.09 -19.05 8.22
C LYS A 310 -11.75 -19.78 8.31
N TYR A 311 -10.68 -19.21 7.75
CA TYR A 311 -9.33 -19.78 7.85
C TYR A 311 -8.82 -19.89 9.28
N LEU A 312 -9.25 -18.98 10.16
CA LEU A 312 -8.91 -18.98 11.57
C LEU A 312 -9.85 -19.83 12.45
N SER A 313 -10.86 -20.47 11.86
CA SER A 313 -11.86 -21.29 12.57
C SER A 313 -11.42 -22.75 12.62
#